data_AF-A0A3D4FA09-F1
#
_entry.id   AF-A0A3D4FA09-F1
#
_cell.length_a   1.000
_cell.length_b   1.000
_cell.length_c   1.000
_cell.angle_alpha   90.00
_cell.angle_beta   90.00
_cell.angle_gamma   90.00
#
_symmetry.space_group_name_H-M   'P 1'
#
loop_
_entity.id
_entity.type
_entity.pdbx_description
1 polymer ?
#
loop_
_entity_poly.entity_id
_entity_poly.type
_entity_poly.pdbx_seq_one_letter_code
_entity_poly.pdbx_strand_id
1 'polypeptide(L)' 'SREILDERSFLITSYALCGFANLGSIAVQIGGLSALVPERRQEFARMGFWSMVAGLMACYLTATMVGLLV' A
#
# COMPACT_ATOMS: atom_id res chain seq x y z
N SER A 1 -4.54 14.51 -24.77
CA SER A 1 -5.76 14.50 -23.95
C SER A 1 -5.37 14.75 -22.50
N ARG A 2 -5.67 15.93 -21.95
CA ARG A 2 -5.69 16.14 -20.49
C ARG A 2 -7.12 15.88 -20.07
N GLU A 3 -7.42 14.67 -19.61
CA GLU A 3 -8.66 14.45 -18.87
C GLU A 3 -8.53 15.25 -17.57
N ILE A 4 -9.34 16.29 -17.44
CA ILE A 4 -9.39 17.11 -16.23
C ILE A 4 -10.17 16.28 -15.22
N LEU A 5 -9.44 15.59 -14.34
CA LEU A 5 -10.04 14.93 -13.18
C LEU A 5 -10.69 15.99 -12.30
N ASP A 6 -11.91 15.72 -11.87
CA ASP A 6 -12.60 16.51 -10.85
C ASP A 6 -11.72 16.60 -9.59
N GLU A 7 -11.64 17.78 -8.97
CA GLU A 7 -10.70 18.08 -7.88
C GLU A 7 -10.87 17.11 -6.70
N ARG A 8 -12.10 16.67 -6.44
CA ARG A 8 -12.42 15.63 -5.46
C ARG A 8 -11.81 14.28 -5.84
N SER A 9 -11.95 13.88 -7.10
CA SER A 9 -11.39 12.61 -7.60
C SER A 9 -9.87 12.61 -7.58
N PHE A 10 -9.24 13.76 -7.87
CA PHE A 10 -7.80 13.93 -7.77
C PHE A 10 -7.29 13.75 -6.34
N LEU A 11 -7.97 14.36 -5.36
CA LEU A 11 -7.66 14.21 -3.94
C LEU A 11 -7.78 12.75 -3.48
N ILE A 12 -8.93 12.11 -3.73
CA ILE A 12 -9.16 10.70 -3.35
C ILE A 12 -8.10 9.78 -3.95
N THR A 13 -7.79 9.95 -5.23
CA THR A 13 -6.78 9.12 -5.93
C THR A 13 -5.38 9.33 -5.35
N SER A 14 -5.04 10.56 -4.96
CA SER A 14 -3.76 10.87 -4.33
C SER A 14 -3.59 10.13 -3.00
N TYR A 15 -4.64 10.03 -2.18
CA TYR A 15 -4.62 9.24 -0.94
C TYR A 15 -4.65 7.73 -1.20
N ALA A 16 -5.33 7.28 -2.24
CA ALA A 16 -5.36 5.86 -2.61
C ALA A 16 -3.98 5.36 -3.06
N LEU A 17 -3.19 6.21 -3.70
CA LEU A 17 -1.86 5.89 -4.26
C LEU A 17 -0.68 6.20 -3.32
N CYS A 18 -0.90 6.82 -2.16
CA CYS A 18 0.20 7.24 -1.29
C CYS A 18 0.96 6.06 -0.63
N GLY A 19 0.46 4.84 -0.77
CA GLY A 19 1.04 3.64 -0.19
C GLY A 19 2.06 2.92 -1.08
N PHE A 20 3.10 2.37 -0.47
CA PHE A 20 4.07 1.47 -1.09
C PHE A 20 3.56 0.01 -1.19
N ALA A 21 2.26 -0.18 -1.44
CA ALA A 21 1.65 -1.49 -1.53
C ALA A 21 1.86 -2.12 -2.92
N ASN A 22 3.12 -2.44 -3.25
CA ASN A 22 3.47 -3.19 -4.46
C ASN A 22 4.45 -4.33 -4.15
N LEU A 23 4.54 -5.29 -5.07
CA LEU A 23 5.35 -6.50 -4.92
C LEU A 23 6.84 -6.21 -4.68
N GLY A 24 7.41 -5.20 -5.35
CA GLY A 24 8.80 -4.79 -5.16
C GLY A 24 9.06 -4.22 -3.77
N SER A 25 8.21 -3.32 -3.27
CA SER A 25 8.34 -2.76 -1.93
C SER A 25 8.18 -3.82 -0.83
N ILE A 26 7.33 -4.82 -1.06
CA ILE A 26 7.17 -5.95 -0.14
C ILE A 26 8.40 -6.87 -0.17
N ALA A 27 8.97 -7.13 -1.35
CA ALA A 27 10.21 -7.90 -1.47
C ALA A 27 11.38 -7.23 -0.74
N VAL A 28 11.49 -5.89 -0.83
CA VAL A 28 12.49 -5.12 -0.08
C VAL A 28 12.27 -5.24 1.44
N GLN A 29 11.02 -5.09 1.91
CA GLN A 29 10.69 -5.22 3.33
C GLN A 29 10.98 -6.62 3.86
N ILE A 30 10.58 -7.67 3.14
CA ILE A 30 10.86 -9.06 3.51
C ILE A 30 12.37 -9.32 3.47
N GLY A 31 13.09 -8.79 2.48
CA GLY A 31 14.55 -8.89 2.39
C GLY A 31 15.25 -8.28 3.59
N GLY A 32 14.86 -7.07 3.99
CA GLY A 32 15.39 -6.39 5.17
C GLY A 32 15.06 -7.11 6.47
N LEU A 33 13.80 -7.51 6.67
CA LEU A 33 13.36 -8.24 7.86
C LEU A 33 14.01 -9.63 7.96
N SER A 34 14.17 -10.32 6.84
CA SER A 34 14.83 -11.63 6.79
C SER A 34 16.34 -11.53 7.00
N ALA A 35 16.96 -10.39 6.71
CA ALA A 35 18.36 -10.14 7.06
C ALA A 35 18.54 -9.86 8.57
N LEU A 36 17.54 -9.23 9.19
CA LEU A 36 17.56 -8.89 10.61
C LEU A 36 17.20 -10.09 11.51
N VAL A 37 16.25 -10.92 11.08
CA VAL A 37 15.74 -12.10 11.79
C VAL A 37 15.64 -13.29 10.82
N PRO A 38 16.77 -13.95 10.49
CA PRO A 38 16.84 -14.96 9.43
C PRO A 38 16.00 -16.21 9.70
N GLU A 39 15.84 -16.61 10.96
CA GLU A 39 15.02 -17.75 11.39
C GLU A 39 13.52 -17.59 11.06
N ARG A 40 13.04 -16.35 10.86
CA ARG A 40 11.63 -16.06 10.53
C ARG A 40 11.37 -15.78 9.04
N ARG A 41 12.36 -15.96 8.17
CA ARG A 41 12.25 -15.70 6.73
C ARG A 41 11.05 -16.37 6.06
N GLN A 42 10.78 -17.64 6.38
CA GLN A 42 9.62 -18.35 5.82
C GLN A 42 8.29 -17.74 6.25
N GLU A 43 8.20 -17.25 7.48
CA GLU A 43 7.01 -16.60 8.01
C GLU A 43 6.76 -15.27 7.29
N PHE A 44 7.80 -14.44 7.13
CA PHE A 44 7.71 -13.18 6.39
C PHE A 44 7.31 -13.39 4.93
N ALA A 45 7.89 -14.39 4.26
CA ALA A 45 7.53 -14.73 2.89
C ALA A 45 6.06 -15.16 2.75
N ARG A 46 5.56 -15.97 3.70
CA ARG A 46 4.16 -16.43 3.73
C ARG A 46 3.17 -15.28 3.97
N MET A 47 3.54 -14.31 4.82
CA MET A 47 2.70 -13.16 5.13
C MET A 47 2.79 -12.03 4.09
N GLY A 48 3.83 -12.02 3.25
CA GLY A 48 4.13 -10.91 2.34
C GLY A 48 2.99 -10.47 1.43
N PHE A 49 2.29 -11.42 0.82
CA PHE A 49 1.15 -11.08 -0.05
C PHE A 49 -0.01 -10.48 0.76
N TRP A 50 -0.31 -11.06 1.92
CA TRP A 50 -1.39 -10.57 2.79
C TRP A 50 -1.07 -9.21 3.41
N SER A 51 0.19 -8.95 3.79
CA SER A 51 0.61 -7.64 4.29
C SER A 51 0.52 -6.57 3.20
N MET A 52 0.80 -6.91 1.93
CA MET A 52 0.60 -6.02 0.80
C MET A 52 -0.88 -5.62 0.65
N VAL A 53 -1.78 -6.60 0.64
CA VAL A 53 -3.22 -6.36 0.49
C VAL A 53 -3.74 -5.55 1.67
N ALA A 54 -3.32 -5.85 2.90
CA ALA A 54 -3.67 -5.07 4.08
C ALA A 54 -3.20 -3.61 3.97
N GLY A 55 -1.98 -3.38 3.48
CA GLY A 55 -1.43 -2.05 3.24
C GLY A 55 -2.23 -1.27 2.18
N LEU A 56 -2.61 -1.93 1.08
CA LEU A 56 -3.46 -1.32 0.05
C LEU A 56 -4.83 -0.94 0.61
N MET A 57 -5.46 -1.84 1.38
CA MET A 57 -6.75 -1.59 2.01
C MET A 57 -6.69 -0.41 3.00
N ALA A 58 -5.60 -0.24 3.74
CA ALA A 58 -5.42 0.92 4.61
C ALA A 58 -5.36 2.25 3.83
N CYS A 59 -4.71 2.25 2.67
CA CYS A 59 -4.66 3.43 1.78
C CYS A 59 -6.05 3.74 1.21
N TYR A 60 -6.78 2.71 0.79
CA TYR A 60 -8.15 2.87 0.32
C TYR A 60 -9.09 3.34 1.42
N LEU A 61 -8.96 2.83 2.65
CA LEU A 61 -9.75 3.32 3.78
C LEU A 61 -9.51 4.81 4.00
N THR A 62 -8.26 5.24 3.96
CA THR A 62 -7.88 6.66 4.07
C THR A 62 -8.49 7.48 2.93
N ALA A 63 -8.39 7.00 1.68
CA ALA A 63 -8.99 7.65 0.51
C ALA A 63 -10.52 7.74 0.61
N THR A 64 -11.20 6.70 1.09
CA THR A 64 -12.65 6.73 1.33
C THR A 64 -13.02 7.73 2.41
N MET A 65 -12.23 7.82 3.48
CA MET A 65 -12.47 8.78 4.55
C MET A 65 -12.32 10.22 4.06
N VAL A 66 -11.30 10.51 3.25
CA VAL A 66 -11.14 11.81 2.58
C VAL A 66 -12.31 12.09 1.64
N GLY A 67 -12.74 11.11 0.85
CA GLY A 67 -13.89 11.26 -0.04
C GLY A 67 -15.23 11.44 0.69
N LEU A 68 -15.37 11.03 1.94
CA LEU A 68 -16.57 11.31 2.74
C LEU A 68 -16.57 12.73 3.34
N LEU A 69 -15.38 13.28 3.58
CA LEU A 69 -15.20 14.59 4.22
C LEU A 69 -15.13 15.74 3.21
N VAL A 70 -14.87 15.43 1.94
CA VAL A 70 -14.78 16.37 0.80
C VAL A 70 -15.93 16.12 -0.17
#